data_AF-A0A956I5Y3-F1
#
_entry.id   AF-A0A956I5Y3-F1
#
_cell.length_a   1.000
_cell.length_b   1.000
_cell.length_c   1.000
_cell.angle_alpha   90.00
_cell.angle_beta   90.00
_cell.angle_gamma   90.00
#
_symmetry.space_group_name_H-M   'P 1'
#
loop_
_entity.id
_entity.type
_entity.pdbx_description
1 polymer ?
#
loop_
_entity_poly.entity_id
_entity_poly.type
_entity_poly.pdbx_seq_one_letter_code
_entity_poly.pdbx_strand_id
1 'polypeptide(L)'
;MPLLERRVPVERRCRQSWSDLEGVGAVRRCAECETPVTNLSLLTEAAARAFLETARGQCIAYRFTPDGTIVFADALARRRPGWAAAGAALLVAACAPGVDAPTKPAAEAKVDPRVVAQIVEREEREACRQRLGAERREEYRAEMRAEAARADLDCDVVRQLLALGYYVGEPPEGCSEPPDR
;
A
#
# COMPACT_ATOMS: atom_id res chain seq x y z
N MET A 1 -34.58 11.19 -14.49
CA MET A 1 -33.59 10.13 -14.21
C MET A 1 -32.80 10.57 -12.99
N PRO A 2 -33.17 10.19 -11.75
CA PRO A 2 -32.52 10.76 -10.58
C PRO A 2 -31.18 10.03 -10.35
N LEU A 3 -30.15 10.87 -10.24
CA LEU A 3 -28.79 10.55 -9.90
C LEU A 3 -28.74 9.96 -8.47
N LEU A 4 -27.61 9.34 -8.13
CA LEU A 4 -27.21 8.63 -6.90
C LEU A 4 -27.38 9.39 -5.56
N GLU A 5 -28.38 10.24 -5.40
CA GLU A 5 -28.39 11.30 -4.40
C GLU A 5 -28.72 10.89 -2.98
N ARG A 6 -29.16 9.66 -2.66
CA ARG A 6 -29.82 9.53 -1.34
C ARG A 6 -29.46 8.47 -0.32
N ARG A 7 -28.84 7.34 -0.63
CA ARG A 7 -28.64 6.33 0.45
C ARG A 7 -27.46 5.42 0.17
N VAL A 8 -26.24 5.93 0.34
CA VAL A 8 -25.21 5.03 0.86
C VAL A 8 -25.43 4.99 2.37
N PRO A 9 -26.03 3.93 2.93
CA PRO A 9 -26.26 3.84 4.37
C PRO A 9 -24.89 3.80 5.07
N VAL A 10 -24.47 4.94 5.62
CA VAL A 10 -23.25 5.03 6.40
C VAL A 10 -23.57 4.60 7.82
N GLU A 11 -23.27 3.34 8.15
CA GLU A 11 -23.50 2.79 9.49
C GLU A 11 -22.61 3.45 10.55
N ARG A 12 -21.34 3.72 10.21
CA ARG A 12 -20.37 4.34 11.10
C ARG A 12 -19.54 5.38 10.36
N ARG A 13 -19.41 6.58 10.95
CA ARG A 13 -18.53 7.63 10.44
C ARG A 13 -17.16 7.51 11.09
N CYS A 14 -16.12 7.34 10.26
CA CYS A 14 -14.75 7.51 10.70
C CYS A 14 -14.46 9.01 10.89
N ARG A 15 -13.74 9.38 11.96
CA ARG A 15 -13.35 10.77 12.24
C ARG A 15 -12.01 11.15 11.61
N GLN A 16 -11.22 10.17 11.17
CA GLN A 16 -9.93 10.41 10.53
C GLN A 16 -10.11 11.16 9.21
N SER A 17 -9.23 12.13 8.94
CA SER A 17 -9.21 12.81 7.66
C SER A 17 -8.50 11.95 6.61
N TRP A 18 -8.82 12.15 5.33
CA TRP A 18 -8.18 11.38 4.25
C TRP A 18 -6.64 11.53 4.23
N SER A 19 -6.12 12.69 4.66
CA SER A 19 -4.68 12.95 4.76
C SER A 19 -3.99 12.14 5.86
N ASP A 20 -4.72 11.71 6.88
CA ASP A 20 -4.18 10.96 8.03
C ASP A 20 -4.16 9.45 7.75
N LEU A 21 -4.75 9.01 6.64
CA LEU A 21 -4.78 7.60 6.25
C LEU A 21 -3.47 7.20 5.57
N GLU A 22 -2.97 6.01 5.90
CA GLU A 22 -1.73 5.46 5.35
C GLU A 22 -1.98 4.79 3.99
N GLY A 23 -1.16 5.08 2.99
CA GLY A 23 -1.23 4.45 1.66
C GLY A 23 -1.32 5.43 0.49
N VAL A 24 -1.33 4.88 -0.73
CA VAL A 24 -1.27 5.64 -1.98
C VAL A 24 -2.47 5.33 -2.89
N GLY A 25 -2.87 6.31 -3.70
CA GLY A 25 -3.95 6.12 -4.68
C GLY A 25 -5.36 6.11 -4.08
N ALA A 26 -6.22 5.25 -4.62
CA ALA A 26 -7.65 5.21 -4.31
C ALA A 26 -8.01 4.42 -3.04
N VAL A 27 -7.08 3.62 -2.50
CA VAL A 27 -7.28 2.82 -1.29
C VAL A 27 -6.21 3.20 -0.28
N ARG A 28 -6.62 3.49 0.95
CA ARG A 28 -5.73 3.77 2.09
C ARG A 28 -6.18 2.94 3.30
N ARG A 29 -5.35 2.81 4.32
CA ARG A 29 -5.67 2.12 5.57
C ARG A 29 -5.87 3.13 6.69
N CYS A 30 -6.92 2.95 7.46
CA CYS A 30 -7.15 3.72 8.68
C CYS A 30 -6.30 3.16 9.81
N ALA A 31 -5.54 4.00 10.52
CA ALA A 31 -4.75 3.57 11.66
C ALA A 31 -5.60 3.21 12.89
N GLU A 32 -6.83 3.72 13.00
CA GLU A 32 -7.69 3.53 14.17
C GLU A 32 -8.53 2.24 14.10
N CYS A 33 -9.04 1.90 12.92
CA CYS A 33 -9.84 0.70 12.71
C CYS A 33 -9.17 -0.37 11.84
N GLU A 34 -7.93 -0.11 11.39
CA GLU A 34 -7.09 -0.99 10.56
C GLU A 34 -7.74 -1.49 9.26
N THR A 35 -8.87 -0.90 8.87
CA THR A 35 -9.69 -1.35 7.74
C THR A 35 -9.30 -0.57 6.47
N PRO A 36 -9.28 -1.20 5.28
CA PRO A 36 -9.09 -0.49 4.03
C PRO A 36 -10.25 0.49 3.76
N VAL A 37 -9.88 1.70 3.35
CA VAL A 37 -10.75 2.83 3.04
C VAL A 37 -10.62 3.15 1.55
N THR A 38 -11.70 2.94 0.80
CA THR A 38 -11.74 3.22 -0.64
C THR A 38 -12.33 4.61 -0.91
N ASN A 39 -11.61 5.44 -1.67
CA ASN A 39 -12.07 6.78 -2.04
C ASN A 39 -12.85 6.78 -3.36
N LEU A 40 -14.16 6.92 -3.26
CA LEU A 40 -15.07 6.94 -4.41
C LEU A 40 -14.82 8.16 -5.32
N SER A 41 -14.27 9.26 -4.80
CA SER A 41 -13.96 10.44 -5.61
C SER A 41 -12.75 10.27 -6.52
N LEU A 42 -11.96 9.22 -6.29
CA LEU A 42 -10.89 8.82 -7.19
C LEU A 42 -11.35 7.77 -8.23
N LEU A 43 -12.61 7.31 -8.13
CA LEU A 43 -13.23 6.39 -9.07
C LEU A 43 -14.18 7.14 -10.02
N THR A 44 -14.42 6.55 -11.19
CA THR A 44 -15.53 6.98 -12.07
C THR A 44 -16.87 6.59 -11.46
N GLU A 45 -17.95 7.26 -11.85
CA GLU A 45 -19.29 6.92 -11.36
C GLU A 45 -19.65 5.43 -11.58
N ALA A 46 -19.29 4.88 -12.74
CA ALA A 46 -19.55 3.48 -13.07
C ALA A 46 -18.75 2.52 -12.17
N ALA A 47 -17.47 2.80 -11.93
CA ALA A 47 -16.63 2.00 -11.06
C ALA A 47 -17.06 2.10 -9.59
N ALA A 48 -17.44 3.29 -9.13
CA ALA A 48 -17.98 3.49 -7.79
C ALA A 48 -19.30 2.72 -7.58
N ARG A 49 -20.17 2.66 -8.59
CA ARG A 49 -21.41 1.88 -8.52
C ARG A 49 -21.13 0.38 -8.40
N ALA A 50 -20.26 -0.15 -9.27
CA ALA A 50 -19.86 -1.56 -9.20
C ALA A 50 -19.19 -1.91 -7.86
N PHE A 51 -18.40 -1.00 -7.29
CA PHE A 51 -17.84 -1.16 -5.96
C PHE A 51 -18.93 -1.20 -4.89
N LEU A 52 -19.89 -0.26 -4.89
CA LEU A 52 -20.95 -0.21 -3.88
C LEU A 52 -21.89 -1.43 -3.92
N GLU A 53 -22.06 -2.09 -5.07
CA GLU A 53 -22.83 -3.33 -5.18
C GLU A 53 -22.18 -4.49 -4.41
N THR A 54 -20.86 -4.50 -4.28
CA THR A 54 -20.09 -5.55 -3.62
C THR A 54 -19.59 -5.17 -2.22
N ALA A 55 -19.49 -3.87 -1.93
CA ALA A 55 -18.85 -3.31 -0.74
C ALA A 55 -19.75 -3.25 0.51
N ARG A 56 -20.43 -4.35 0.89
CA ARG A 56 -21.16 -4.40 2.16
C ARG A 56 -20.18 -4.36 3.34
N GLY A 57 -20.33 -3.36 4.21
CA GLY A 57 -19.51 -3.21 5.43
C GLY A 57 -18.11 -2.62 5.21
N GLN A 58 -17.77 -2.13 4.02
CA GLN A 58 -16.46 -1.52 3.76
C GLN A 58 -16.40 -0.03 4.13
N CYS A 59 -15.22 0.43 4.53
CA CYS A 59 -14.98 1.85 4.77
C CYS A 59 -14.80 2.61 3.44
N ILE A 60 -15.48 3.74 3.31
CA ILE A 60 -15.42 4.58 2.11
C ILE A 60 -15.10 6.02 2.47
N ALA A 61 -14.37 6.70 1.58
CA ALA A 61 -14.19 8.13 1.58
C ALA A 61 -14.78 8.72 0.29
N TYR A 62 -15.31 9.93 0.37
CA TYR A 62 -15.81 10.64 -0.80
C TYR A 62 -15.85 12.15 -0.53
N ARG A 63 -15.76 12.92 -1.60
CA ARG A 63 -16.07 14.35 -1.65
C ARG A 63 -17.50 14.52 -2.18
N PHE A 64 -18.19 15.53 -1.70
CA PHE A 64 -19.54 15.87 -2.15
C PHE A 64 -19.64 17.36 -2.46
N THR A 65 -20.53 17.73 -3.38
CA THR A 65 -20.89 19.13 -3.65
C THR A 65 -21.72 19.69 -2.49
N PRO A 66 -21.87 21.02 -2.37
CA PRO A 66 -22.76 21.63 -1.38
C PRO A 66 -24.20 21.07 -1.42
N ASP A 67 -24.64 20.66 -2.62
CA ASP A 67 -25.95 20.05 -2.86
C ASP A 67 -26.04 18.59 -2.40
N GLY A 68 -24.94 18.01 -1.89
CA GLY A 68 -24.87 16.64 -1.38
C GLY A 68 -24.54 15.57 -2.42
N THR A 69 -24.27 15.96 -3.67
CA THR A 69 -23.93 15.01 -4.74
C THR A 69 -22.48 14.54 -4.58
N ILE A 70 -22.24 13.22 -4.61
CA ILE A 70 -20.90 12.65 -4.60
C ILE A 70 -20.15 13.07 -5.87
N VAL A 71 -18.93 13.58 -5.70
CA VAL A 71 -18.05 13.96 -6.79
C VAL A 71 -17.21 12.76 -7.20
N PHE A 72 -17.35 12.31 -8.45
CA PHE A 72 -16.55 11.26 -9.06
C PHE A 72 -15.42 11.83 -9.93
N ALA A 73 -14.40 11.01 -10.23
CA ALA A 73 -13.23 11.42 -10.99
C ALA A 73 -13.57 11.95 -12.40
N ASP A 74 -14.56 11.35 -13.06
CA ASP A 74 -14.99 11.74 -14.40
C ASP A 74 -15.77 13.07 -14.41
N ALA A 75 -16.41 13.45 -13.29
CA ALA A 75 -17.03 14.76 -13.15
C ALA A 75 -15.99 15.89 -13.00
N LEU A 76 -14.84 15.61 -12.39
CA LEU A 76 -13.71 16.54 -12.28
C LEU A 76 -13.02 16.75 -13.63
N ALA A 77 -12.87 15.68 -14.42
CA ALA A 77 -12.29 15.76 -15.77
C ALA A 77 -13.14 16.63 -16.71
N ARG A 78 -14.47 16.54 -16.61
CA ARG A 78 -15.43 17.34 -17.41
C ARG A 78 -15.49 18.83 -17.04
N ARG A 79 -14.94 19.24 -15.89
CA ARG A 79 -14.98 20.62 -15.39
C ARG A 79 -13.76 21.48 -15.73
N ARG A 80 -12.90 21.08 -16.67
CA ARG A 80 -11.88 22.01 -17.17
C ARG A 80 -12.60 23.17 -17.87
N PRO A 81 -12.57 24.42 -17.33
CA PRO A 81 -13.06 25.54 -18.10
C PRO A 81 -12.20 25.58 -19.36
N GLY A 82 -12.85 25.62 -20.52
CA GLY A 82 -12.15 25.85 -21.77
C GLY A 82 -11.44 27.20 -21.68
N TRP A 83 -10.14 27.18 -21.43
CA TRP A 83 -9.23 28.26 -21.79
C TRP A 83 -9.06 28.18 -23.31
N ALA A 84 -10.16 28.42 -24.01
CA ALA A 84 -10.17 28.75 -25.41
C ALA A 84 -10.34 30.27 -25.51
N ALA A 85 -9.35 30.87 -26.17
CA ALA A 85 -9.25 32.24 -26.68
C ALA A 85 -8.95 33.36 -25.66
N ALA A 86 -7.73 33.92 -25.69
CA ALA A 86 -7.42 35.06 -26.57
C ALA A 86 -5.99 35.63 -26.30
N GLY A 87 -5.25 35.94 -27.38
CA GLY A 87 -4.05 36.77 -27.37
C GLY A 87 -2.75 35.99 -27.57
N ALA A 88 -1.86 36.30 -28.52
CA ALA A 88 -1.84 37.34 -29.54
C ALA A 88 -0.90 36.86 -30.65
N ALA A 89 -1.22 37.21 -31.90
CA ALA A 89 -0.26 37.17 -32.98
C ALA A 89 0.86 38.20 -32.69
N LEU A 90 2.10 37.75 -32.56
CA LEU A 90 3.28 38.56 -32.83
C LEU A 90 4.35 37.66 -33.46
N LEU A 91 4.64 37.96 -34.73
CA LEU A 91 5.64 37.34 -35.56
C LEU A 91 7.03 37.58 -34.98
N VAL A 92 7.74 36.52 -34.62
CA VAL A 92 9.21 36.50 -34.63
C VAL A 92 9.66 35.20 -35.28
N ALA A 93 10.21 35.33 -36.48
CA ALA A 93 10.93 34.26 -37.16
C ALA A 93 12.30 34.07 -36.49
N ALA A 94 12.55 32.89 -35.91
CA ALA A 94 13.88 32.40 -35.55
C ALA A 94 13.86 30.86 -35.43
N CYS A 95 14.93 30.23 -35.90
CA CYS A 95 15.05 28.82 -36.29
C CYS A 95 14.96 27.76 -35.15
N ALA A 96 14.65 26.53 -35.59
CA ALA A 96 14.87 25.19 -34.99
C ALA A 96 13.77 24.56 -34.11
N PRO A 97 13.78 23.23 -33.92
CA PRO A 97 13.37 22.17 -34.84
C PRO A 97 11.93 21.68 -34.54
N GLY A 98 11.38 20.85 -35.42
CA GLY A 98 9.99 20.35 -35.36
C GLY A 98 9.54 19.90 -33.98
N VAL A 99 8.63 20.69 -33.40
CA VAL A 99 7.80 20.29 -32.27
C VAL A 99 6.70 19.39 -32.81
N ASP A 100 6.71 18.16 -32.32
CA ASP A 100 5.73 17.13 -32.59
C ASP A 100 4.30 17.67 -32.52
N ALA A 101 3.53 17.31 -33.55
CA ALA A 101 2.09 17.50 -33.58
C ALA A 101 1.45 16.99 -32.28
N PRO A 102 0.36 17.62 -31.78
CA PRO A 102 -0.35 17.09 -30.64
C PRO A 102 -0.87 15.70 -31.00
N THR A 103 -0.26 14.67 -30.42
CA THR A 103 -0.82 13.34 -30.39
C THR A 103 -2.18 13.44 -29.74
N LYS A 104 -3.20 13.18 -30.55
CA LYS A 104 -4.59 12.88 -30.20
C LYS A 104 -4.62 12.30 -28.78
N PRO A 105 -5.31 12.91 -27.80
CA PRO A 105 -5.36 12.33 -26.47
C PRO A 105 -5.91 10.91 -26.62
N ALA A 106 -5.09 9.95 -26.22
CA ALA A 106 -5.47 8.56 -26.14
C ALA A 106 -6.81 8.52 -25.43
N ALA A 107 -7.80 7.94 -26.10
CA ALA A 107 -9.12 7.74 -25.56
C ALA A 107 -9.00 7.22 -24.13
N GLU A 108 -9.68 7.89 -23.19
CA GLU A 108 -9.82 7.48 -21.79
C GLU A 108 -10.07 5.98 -21.74
N ALA A 109 -9.04 5.22 -21.37
CA ALA A 109 -9.17 3.80 -21.10
C ALA A 109 -10.02 3.68 -19.82
N LYS A 110 -11.30 3.36 -19.99
CA LYS A 110 -12.16 2.95 -18.89
C LYS A 110 -11.50 1.74 -18.23
N VAL A 111 -10.92 1.93 -17.05
CA VAL A 111 -10.37 0.83 -16.27
C VAL A 111 -11.55 -0.01 -15.77
N ASP A 112 -11.57 -1.27 -16.18
CA ASP A 112 -12.62 -2.22 -15.79
C ASP A 112 -12.55 -2.48 -14.28
N PRO A 113 -13.66 -2.35 -13.52
CA PRO A 113 -13.69 -2.63 -12.08
C PRO A 113 -13.20 -4.03 -11.71
N ARG A 114 -13.36 -5.01 -12.60
CA ARG A 114 -12.82 -6.37 -12.41
C ARG A 114 -11.31 -6.39 -12.43
N VAL A 115 -10.68 -5.57 -13.26
CA VAL A 115 -9.21 -5.44 -13.30
C VAL A 115 -8.72 -4.80 -12.01
N VAL A 116 -9.43 -3.80 -11.49
CA VAL A 116 -9.10 -3.20 -10.19
C VAL A 116 -9.21 -4.24 -9.06
N ALA A 117 -10.29 -5.03 -9.03
CA ALA A 117 -10.46 -6.10 -8.05
C ALA A 117 -9.33 -7.14 -8.14
N GLN A 118 -8.94 -7.55 -9.35
CA GLN A 118 -7.83 -8.49 -9.56
C GLN A 118 -6.48 -7.94 -9.10
N ILE A 119 -6.23 -6.63 -9.26
CA ILE A 119 -5.02 -5.98 -8.75
C ILE A 119 -5.00 -6.03 -7.23
N VAL A 120 -6.12 -5.65 -6.57
CA VAL A 120 -6.24 -5.69 -5.11
C VAL A 120 -6.03 -7.11 -4.58
N GLU A 121 -6.72 -8.11 -5.15
CA GLU A 121 -6.54 -9.51 -4.75
C GLU A 121 -5.10 -10.00 -4.93
N ARG A 122 -4.42 -9.56 -5.99
CA ARG A 122 -3.02 -9.90 -6.23
C ARG A 122 -2.10 -9.25 -5.20
N GLU A 123 -2.29 -7.97 -4.90
CA GLU A 123 -1.52 -7.25 -3.88
C GLU A 123 -1.74 -7.86 -2.49
N GLU A 124 -2.96 -8.24 -2.14
CA GLU A 124 -3.27 -8.93 -0.89
C GLU A 124 -2.59 -10.31 -0.80
N ARG A 125 -2.60 -11.09 -1.90
CA ARG A 125 -1.89 -12.37 -1.98
C ARG A 125 -0.38 -12.20 -1.87
N GLU A 126 0.18 -11.16 -2.48
CA GLU A 126 1.60 -10.84 -2.39
C GLU A 126 1.99 -10.38 -0.98
N ALA A 127 1.18 -9.54 -0.34
CA ALA A 127 1.38 -9.12 1.05
C ALA A 127 1.31 -10.30 2.03
N CYS A 128 0.34 -11.21 1.85
CA CYS A 128 0.25 -12.45 2.63
C CYS A 128 1.51 -13.31 2.45
N ARG A 129 1.98 -13.49 1.21
CA ARG A 129 3.22 -14.23 0.93
C ARG A 129 4.45 -13.57 1.58
N GLN A 130 4.54 -12.24 1.54
CA GLN A 130 5.64 -11.49 2.15
C GLN A 130 5.65 -11.64 3.67
N ARG A 131 4.47 -11.57 4.32
CA ARG A 131 4.32 -11.79 5.77
C ARG A 131 4.72 -13.20 6.19
N LEU A 132 4.19 -14.23 5.52
CA LEU A 132 4.56 -15.62 5.79
C LEU A 132 6.07 -15.88 5.58
N GLY A 133 6.67 -15.19 4.60
CA GLY A 133 8.12 -15.22 4.38
C GLY A 133 8.91 -14.53 5.48
N ALA A 134 8.38 -13.44 6.07
CA ALA A 134 9.00 -12.75 7.20
C ALA A 134 8.92 -13.58 8.49
N GLU A 135 7.75 -14.12 8.82
CA GLU A 135 7.54 -15.00 9.98
C GLU A 135 8.48 -16.21 9.94
N ARG A 136 8.58 -16.89 8.78
CA ARG A 136 9.52 -18.02 8.61
C ARG A 136 10.98 -17.61 8.79
N ARG A 137 11.36 -16.41 8.35
CA ARG A 137 12.73 -15.89 8.57
C ARG A 137 12.98 -15.60 10.04
N GLU A 138 11.98 -15.11 10.77
CA GLU A 138 12.09 -14.89 12.22
C GLU A 138 12.19 -16.20 12.99
N GLU A 139 11.38 -17.20 12.62
CA GLU A 139 11.43 -18.55 13.17
C GLU A 139 12.81 -19.17 12.96
N TYR A 140 13.32 -19.17 11.72
CA TYR A 140 14.67 -19.66 11.42
C TYR A 140 15.76 -18.90 12.22
N ARG A 141 15.66 -17.57 12.35
CA ARG A 141 16.60 -16.80 13.19
C ARG A 141 16.47 -17.12 14.68
N ALA A 142 15.29 -17.52 15.16
CA ALA A 142 15.08 -17.96 16.53
C ALA A 142 15.68 -19.34 16.77
N GLU A 143 15.50 -20.27 15.81
CA GLU A 143 16.13 -21.59 15.83
C GLU A 143 17.66 -21.47 15.86
N MET A 144 18.26 -20.66 14.98
CA MET A 144 19.71 -20.45 14.96
C MET A 144 20.23 -19.82 16.27
N ARG A 145 19.47 -18.89 16.88
CA ARG A 145 19.82 -18.33 18.20
C ARG A 145 19.71 -19.37 19.32
N ALA A 146 18.72 -20.25 19.26
CA ALA A 146 18.56 -21.32 20.24
C ALA A 146 19.66 -22.37 20.09
N GLU A 147 20.08 -22.70 18.87
CA GLU A 147 21.20 -23.59 18.60
C GLU A 147 22.52 -22.99 19.08
N ALA A 148 22.78 -21.70 18.81
CA ALA A 148 23.94 -20.99 19.35
C ALA A 148 23.96 -20.99 20.89
N ALA A 149 22.82 -20.70 21.54
CA ALA A 149 22.72 -20.73 22.99
C ALA A 149 22.95 -22.13 23.59
N ARG A 150 22.58 -23.21 22.87
CA ARG A 150 22.91 -24.58 23.27
C ARG A 150 24.42 -24.85 23.13
N ALA A 151 25.04 -24.40 22.05
CA ALA A 151 26.49 -24.50 21.88
C ALA A 151 27.25 -23.75 22.97
N ASP A 152 26.77 -22.56 23.38
CA ASP A 152 27.35 -21.82 24.51
C ASP A 152 27.27 -22.60 25.82
N LEU A 153 26.12 -23.21 26.11
CA LEU A 153 25.94 -24.09 27.28
C LEU A 153 26.90 -25.29 27.24
N ASP A 154 27.11 -25.89 26.07
CA ASP A 154 28.06 -26.98 25.89
C ASP A 154 29.51 -26.51 26.12
N CYS A 155 29.87 -25.32 25.62
CA CYS A 155 31.18 -24.72 25.90
C CYS A 155 31.39 -24.43 27.39
N ASP A 156 30.36 -23.94 28.11
CA ASP A 156 30.44 -23.67 29.55
C ASP A 156 30.69 -24.95 30.35
N VAL A 157 30.05 -26.06 29.99
CA VAL A 157 30.29 -27.37 30.61
C VAL A 157 31.73 -27.82 30.36
N VAL A 158 32.22 -27.74 29.12
CA VAL A 158 33.60 -28.11 28.78
C VAL A 158 34.61 -27.27 29.58
N ARG A 159 34.36 -25.96 29.73
CA ARG A 159 35.20 -25.07 30.53
C ARG A 159 35.23 -25.44 32.00
N GLN A 160 34.08 -25.77 32.60
CA GLN A 160 34.02 -26.23 33.99
C GLN A 160 34.80 -27.54 34.18
N LEU A 161 34.64 -28.50 33.28
CA LEU A 161 35.37 -29.77 33.36
C LEU A 161 36.88 -29.60 33.20
N LEU A 162 37.32 -28.71 32.30
CA LEU A 162 38.73 -28.31 32.16
C LEU A 162 39.26 -27.68 33.46
N ALA A 163 38.52 -26.73 34.05
CA ALA A 163 38.91 -26.05 35.29
C ALA A 163 39.03 -27.01 36.48
N LEU A 164 38.22 -28.08 36.49
CA LEU A 164 38.27 -29.13 37.50
C LEU A 164 39.31 -30.22 37.21
N GLY A 165 39.99 -30.17 36.06
CA GLY A 165 40.97 -31.19 35.64
C GLY A 165 40.33 -32.52 35.21
N TYR A 166 39.02 -32.55 34.95
CA TYR A 166 38.28 -33.74 34.52
C TYR A 166 38.20 -33.90 32.99
N TYR A 167 38.70 -32.93 32.23
CA TYR A 167 38.77 -33.00 30.77
C TYR A 167 40.24 -33.05 30.31
N VAL A 168 40.59 -34.05 29.51
CA VAL A 168 41.93 -34.24 28.94
C VAL A 168 41.79 -34.27 27.42
N GLY A 169 42.00 -33.12 26.78
CA GLY A 169 41.84 -32.94 25.33
C GLY A 169 41.77 -31.47 24.95
N GLU A 170 41.87 -31.18 23.65
CA GLU A 170 41.64 -29.84 23.12
C GLU A 170 40.13 -29.55 23.08
N PRO A 171 39.67 -28.40 23.62
CA PRO A 171 38.26 -28.03 23.54
C PRO A 171 37.83 -27.79 22.08
N PRO A 172 36.52 -27.92 21.77
CA PRO A 172 36.01 -27.61 20.45
C PRO A 172 36.30 -26.15 20.03
N GLU A 173 36.46 -25.92 18.73
CA GLU A 173 36.70 -24.58 18.16
C GLU A 173 35.61 -23.60 18.61
N GLY A 174 36.02 -22.45 19.17
CA GLY A 174 35.11 -21.44 19.73
C GLY A 174 34.87 -21.53 21.24
N CYS A 175 35.25 -22.62 21.92
CA CYS A 175 35.06 -22.75 23.38
C CYS A 175 36.28 -22.31 24.22
N SER A 176 37.41 -21.97 23.59
CA SER A 176 38.67 -21.61 24.29
C SER A 176 38.69 -20.18 24.85
N GLU A 177 38.00 -19.23 24.22
CA GLU A 177 37.97 -17.81 24.60
C GLU A 177 36.62 -17.41 25.23
N PRO A 178 36.59 -16.62 26.31
CA PRO A 178 35.34 -16.22 26.95
C PRO A 178 34.55 -15.30 26.01
N PRO A 179 33.20 -15.37 26.00
CA PRO A 179 32.42 -14.47 25.15
C PRO A 179 32.74 -13.01 25.51
N ASP A 180 33.06 -12.20 24.51
CA ASP A 180 33.31 -10.76 24.66
C ASP A 180 32.06 -10.10 25.27
N ARG A 181 32.22 -9.47 26.44
CA ARG A 181 31.13 -8.92 27.27
C ARG A 181 30.71 -7.51 26.85
#